data_AF-A0A954A443-F1
#
_entry.id   AF-A0A954A443-F1
#
_cell.length_a   1.000
_cell.length_b   1.000
_cell.length_c   1.000
_cell.angle_alpha   90.00
_cell.angle_beta   90.00
_cell.angle_gamma   90.00
#
_symmetry.space_group_name_H-M   'P 1'
#
loop_
_entity.id
_entity.type
_entity.pdbx_description
1 polymer ?
#
loop_
_entity_poly.entity_id
_entity_poly.type
_entity_poly.pdbx_seq_one_letter_code
_entity_poly.pdbx_strand_id
1 'polypeptide(L)'
;MTPAHHPFLRRPLLLVLIGLLASCATSSTTFIENHPDYSVSRGRIVRLEHLYSEKILPLADGVVFAVSRPDCRVALELPGGERRLLELAPPAMVLCGTDRDYVLEPVRGGAPATGKADPAKAPQPTKAERR
;
A
#
# COMPACT_ATOMS: atom_id res chain seq x y z
N MET A 1 14.36 -65.27 23.77
CA MET A 1 14.47 -63.96 24.43
C MET A 1 14.88 -62.95 23.37
N THR A 2 13.92 -62.18 22.87
CA THR A 2 14.10 -61.16 21.81
C THR A 2 13.86 -59.78 22.41
N PRO A 3 14.70 -58.76 22.11
CA PRO A 3 14.57 -57.45 22.72
C PRO A 3 13.44 -56.64 22.05
N ALA A 4 12.64 -55.98 22.88
CA ALA A 4 11.63 -55.03 22.45
C ALA A 4 12.30 -53.74 21.94
N HIS A 5 12.08 -53.42 20.67
CA HIS A 5 12.40 -52.11 20.11
C HIS A 5 11.35 -51.09 20.57
N HIS A 6 11.78 -50.06 21.30
CA HIS A 6 11.00 -48.86 21.57
C HIS A 6 11.11 -47.89 20.37
N PRO A 7 10.00 -47.50 19.70
CA PRO A 7 10.04 -46.45 18.69
C PRO A 7 9.11 -45.30 19.08
N PHE A 8 9.38 -44.60 20.19
CA PHE A 8 8.53 -43.47 20.60
C PHE A 8 9.32 -42.29 21.13
N LEU A 9 10.29 -41.78 20.35
CA LEU A 9 10.95 -40.51 20.72
C LEU A 9 11.58 -39.77 19.52
N ARG A 10 10.94 -39.80 18.34
CA ARG A 10 11.41 -39.08 17.14
C ARG A 10 10.38 -38.15 16.50
N ARG A 11 9.35 -37.74 17.24
CA ARG A 11 8.25 -36.90 16.71
C ARG A 11 8.02 -35.52 17.35
N PRO A 12 8.79 -34.99 18.34
CA PRO A 12 8.59 -33.60 18.74
C PRO A 12 9.40 -32.61 17.88
N LEU A 13 10.54 -33.04 17.31
CA LEU A 13 11.48 -32.13 16.63
C LEU A 13 10.94 -31.61 15.28
N LEU A 14 10.17 -32.42 14.56
CA LEU A 14 9.64 -32.05 13.24
C LEU A 14 8.52 -30.99 13.35
N LEU A 15 7.73 -31.01 14.43
CA LEU A 15 6.66 -30.05 14.67
C LEU A 15 7.21 -28.67 15.09
N VAL A 16 8.31 -28.64 15.85
CA VAL A 16 8.97 -27.39 16.23
C VAL A 16 9.63 -26.71 15.03
N LEU A 17 10.19 -27.49 14.08
CA LEU A 17 10.81 -26.97 12.87
C LEU A 17 9.79 -26.35 11.88
N ILE A 18 8.57 -26.89 11.80
CA ILE A 18 7.48 -26.31 10.99
C ILE A 18 6.93 -25.04 11.64
N GLY A 19 6.87 -24.99 12.97
CA GLY A 19 6.44 -23.79 13.71
C GLY A 19 7.38 -22.60 13.56
N LEU A 20 8.69 -22.84 13.41
CA LEU A 20 9.70 -21.79 13.19
C LEU A 20 9.78 -21.27 11.75
N LEU A 21 9.26 -22.01 10.77
CA LEU A 21 9.19 -21.57 9.37
C LEU A 21 7.90 -20.79 9.03
N ALA A 22 6.95 -20.70 9.96
CA ALA A 22 5.84 -19.74 9.92
C ALA A 22 6.30 -18.30 10.26
N SER A 23 7.57 -18.00 9.97
CA SER A 23 8.28 -16.77 10.32
C SER A 23 7.85 -15.62 9.41
N CYS A 24 7.11 -14.70 10.00
CA CYS A 24 7.19 -13.25 9.76
C CYS A 24 6.99 -12.75 8.31
N ALA A 25 6.05 -13.31 7.56
CA ALA A 25 5.51 -12.55 6.45
C ALA A 25 4.76 -11.33 7.03
N THR A 26 5.15 -10.11 6.64
CA THR A 26 4.48 -8.88 7.07
C THR A 26 3.09 -8.85 6.44
N SER A 27 2.05 -8.59 7.21
CA SER A 27 0.70 -8.43 6.66
C SER A 27 0.54 -7.09 5.95
N SER A 28 -0.47 -6.97 5.09
CA SER A 28 -0.84 -5.73 4.41
C SER A 28 -1.13 -4.59 5.38
N THR A 29 -1.78 -4.87 6.51
CA THR A 29 -2.07 -3.87 7.55
C THR A 29 -0.79 -3.34 8.18
N THR A 30 0.11 -4.21 8.62
CA THR A 30 1.40 -3.82 9.21
C THR A 30 2.30 -3.14 8.18
N PHE A 31 2.24 -3.56 6.91
CA PHE A 31 2.94 -2.89 5.83
C PHE A 31 2.47 -1.43 5.68
N ILE A 32 1.16 -1.20 5.67
CA ILE A 32 0.58 0.16 5.57
C ILE A 32 0.94 1.01 6.79
N GLU A 33 0.85 0.46 8.00
CA GLU A 33 1.22 1.16 9.25
C GLU A 33 2.69 1.63 9.25
N ASN A 34 3.57 0.86 8.61
CA ASN A 34 4.99 1.21 8.46
C ASN A 34 5.26 2.27 7.37
N HIS A 35 4.24 2.75 6.66
CA HIS A 35 4.35 3.79 5.62
C HIS A 35 3.43 4.99 5.91
N PRO A 36 3.63 5.70 7.04
CA PRO A 36 2.76 6.81 7.45
C PRO A 36 2.80 8.02 6.50
N ASP A 37 3.85 8.14 5.69
CA ASP A 37 4.02 9.23 4.71
C ASP A 37 3.21 9.01 3.41
N TYR A 38 2.38 7.96 3.35
CA TYR A 38 1.53 7.63 2.21
C TYR A 38 0.05 7.84 2.54
N SER A 39 -0.66 8.45 1.60
CA SER A 39 -2.12 8.42 1.54
C SER A 39 -2.58 7.07 1.01
N VAL A 40 -3.53 6.44 1.70
CA VAL A 40 -3.99 5.08 1.41
C VAL A 40 -5.41 5.11 0.85
N SER A 41 -5.55 4.75 -0.41
CA SER A 41 -6.84 4.52 -1.06
C SER A 41 -7.21 3.05 -0.98
N ARG A 42 -8.37 2.73 -0.39
CA ARG A 42 -8.84 1.35 -0.17
C ARG A 42 -10.00 1.01 -1.09
N GLY A 43 -9.91 -0.12 -1.79
CA GLY A 43 -10.96 -0.58 -2.67
C GLY A 43 -10.66 -1.95 -3.28
N ARG A 44 -11.26 -2.22 -4.44
CA ARG A 44 -10.95 -3.37 -5.28
C ARG A 44 -10.34 -2.89 -6.59
N ILE A 45 -9.16 -3.37 -6.94
CA ILE A 45 -8.53 -3.05 -8.22
C ILE A 45 -9.28 -3.82 -9.31
N VAL A 46 -9.98 -3.11 -10.18
CA VAL A 46 -10.74 -3.72 -11.29
C VAL A 46 -9.95 -3.72 -12.59
N ARG A 47 -8.98 -2.82 -12.74
CA ARG A 47 -8.09 -2.75 -13.90
C ARG A 47 -6.77 -2.10 -13.50
N LEU A 48 -5.68 -2.64 -14.03
CA LEU A 48 -4.33 -2.15 -13.82
C LEU A 48 -3.64 -2.10 -15.18
N GLU A 49 -3.21 -0.91 -15.60
CA GLU A 49 -2.57 -0.69 -16.90
C GLU A 49 -1.18 -0.10 -16.72
N HIS A 50 -0.26 -0.49 -17.61
CA HIS A 50 1.10 0.03 -17.65
C HIS A 50 1.81 -0.04 -16.28
N LEU A 51 1.51 -1.07 -15.48
CA LEU A 51 2.25 -1.31 -14.23
C LEU A 51 3.64 -1.80 -14.58
N TYR A 52 4.61 -0.92 -14.40
CA TYR A 52 6.03 -1.27 -14.37
C TYR A 52 6.50 -1.20 -12.92
N SER A 53 7.16 -2.28 -12.48
CA SER A 53 7.72 -2.39 -11.14
C SER A 53 9.11 -2.98 -11.20
N GLU A 54 10.05 -2.34 -10.52
CA GLU A 54 11.40 -2.87 -10.28
C GLU A 54 11.45 -3.70 -8.99
N LYS A 55 10.44 -3.55 -8.12
CA LYS A 55 10.40 -4.16 -6.79
C LYS A 55 9.02 -4.71 -6.49
N ILE A 56 8.98 -6.03 -6.35
CA ILE A 56 7.79 -6.79 -5.96
C ILE A 56 8.05 -7.32 -4.55
N LEU A 57 7.19 -6.96 -3.61
CA LEU A 57 7.31 -7.38 -2.21
C LEU A 57 6.17 -8.34 -1.86
N PRO A 58 6.46 -9.63 -1.59
CA PRO A 58 5.46 -10.55 -1.09
C PRO A 58 5.12 -10.21 0.36
N LEU A 59 3.83 -10.23 0.69
CA LEU A 59 3.27 -10.09 2.03
C LEU A 59 2.59 -11.41 2.44
N ALA A 60 2.23 -11.53 3.71
CA ALA A 60 1.52 -12.71 4.22
C ALA A 60 0.17 -12.95 3.51
N ASP A 61 -0.47 -11.86 3.13
CA ASP A 61 -1.85 -11.78 2.65
C ASP A 61 -1.96 -11.02 1.33
N GLY A 62 -0.86 -10.85 0.59
CA GLY A 62 -0.87 -10.12 -0.68
C GLY A 62 0.50 -9.88 -1.29
N VAL A 63 0.54 -8.95 -2.23
CA VAL A 63 1.77 -8.53 -2.92
C VAL A 63 1.73 -7.02 -3.16
N VAL A 64 2.88 -6.37 -2.97
CA VAL A 64 3.06 -4.94 -3.26
C VAL A 64 3.92 -4.79 -4.51
N PHE A 65 3.46 -3.93 -5.41
CA PHE A 65 4.18 -3.48 -6.58
C PHE A 65 4.57 -2.01 -6.39
N ALA A 66 5.87 -1.71 -6.35
CA ALA A 66 6.34 -0.33 -6.39
C ALA A 66 6.31 0.20 -7.82
N VAL A 67 5.61 1.31 -8.06
CA VAL A 67 5.51 1.92 -9.39
C VAL A 67 6.87 2.53 -9.78
N SER A 68 7.41 2.13 -10.93
CA SER A 68 8.69 2.63 -11.45
C SER A 68 8.54 3.62 -12.63
N ARG A 69 7.34 3.79 -13.19
CA ARG A 69 7.07 4.72 -14.30
C ARG A 69 5.79 5.55 -14.09
N PRO A 70 5.73 6.79 -14.60
CA PRO A 70 4.64 7.73 -14.35
C PRO A 70 3.37 7.52 -15.21
N ASP A 71 3.29 6.45 -15.99
CA ASP A 71 2.18 6.11 -16.89
C ASP A 71 1.24 5.01 -16.34
N CYS A 72 1.46 4.58 -15.10
CA CYS A 72 0.65 3.54 -14.48
C CYS A 72 -0.77 4.05 -14.19
N ARG A 73 -1.78 3.28 -14.59
CA ARG A 73 -3.20 3.61 -14.34
C ARG A 73 -3.88 2.50 -13.57
N VAL A 74 -4.58 2.88 -12.50
CA VAL A 74 -5.33 1.96 -11.65
C VAL A 74 -6.79 2.37 -11.62
N ALA A 75 -7.67 1.48 -12.05
CA ALA A 75 -9.09 1.62 -11.80
C ALA A 75 -9.42 0.92 -10.48
N LEU A 76 -9.85 1.71 -9.51
CA LEU A 76 -10.22 1.28 -8.17
C LEU A 76 -11.74 1.41 -7.98
N GLU A 77 -12.40 0.32 -7.65
CA GLU A 77 -13.80 0.32 -7.23
C GLU A 77 -13.87 0.49 -5.72
N LEU A 78 -14.50 1.57 -5.27
CA LEU A 78 -14.63 1.94 -3.87
C LEU A 78 -15.82 1.23 -3.21
N PRO A 79 -15.85 1.15 -1.87
CA PRO A 79 -17.06 0.73 -1.14
C PRO A 79 -18.25 1.60 -1.56
N GLY A 80 -19.30 0.98 -2.09
CA GLY A 80 -20.47 1.68 -2.66
C GLY A 80 -20.54 1.65 -4.20
N GLY A 81 -19.56 1.04 -4.88
CA GLY A 81 -19.59 0.80 -6.32
C GLY A 81 -19.11 1.98 -7.19
N GLU A 82 -18.70 3.09 -6.56
CA GLU A 82 -18.04 4.19 -7.27
C GLU A 82 -16.71 3.71 -7.85
N ARG A 83 -16.44 4.00 -9.12
CA ARG A 83 -15.18 3.67 -9.78
C ARG A 83 -14.34 4.93 -9.95
N ARG A 84 -13.10 4.87 -9.49
CA ARG A 84 -12.10 5.93 -9.67
C ARG A 84 -10.95 5.43 -10.51
N LEU A 85 -10.51 6.27 -11.44
CA LEU A 85 -9.29 6.06 -12.20
C LEU A 85 -8.20 6.92 -11.57
N LEU A 86 -7.12 6.30 -11.13
CA LEU A 86 -5.94 6.94 -10.54
C LEU A 86 -4.76 6.79 -11.49
N GLU A 87 -4.07 7.90 -11.77
CA GLU A 87 -2.79 7.89 -12.46
C GLU A 87 -1.68 7.90 -11.40
N LEU A 88 -0.86 6.85 -11.39
CA LEU A 88 0.18 6.66 -10.40
C LEU A 88 1.55 6.99 -10.98
N ALA A 89 2.37 7.65 -10.15
CA ALA A 89 3.76 7.93 -10.45
C ALA A 89 4.65 7.44 -9.31
N PRO A 90 5.94 7.15 -9.56
CA PRO A 90 6.88 6.83 -8.50
C PRO A 90 6.92 7.95 -7.44
N PRO A 91 7.07 7.64 -6.14
CA PRO A 91 7.22 6.31 -5.53
C PRO A 91 5.89 5.62 -5.11
N ALA A 92 4.77 5.84 -5.79
CA ALA A 92 3.50 5.18 -5.43
C ALA A 92 3.61 3.65 -5.44
N MET A 93 2.74 2.99 -4.66
CA MET A 93 2.70 1.53 -4.55
C MET A 93 1.28 1.01 -4.71
N VAL A 94 1.16 -0.17 -5.32
CA VAL A 94 -0.09 -0.90 -5.49
C VAL A 94 0.00 -2.19 -4.68
N LEU A 95 -0.89 -2.37 -3.70
CA LEU A 95 -1.01 -3.59 -2.91
C LEU A 95 -2.23 -4.37 -3.40
N CYS A 96 -1.99 -5.55 -3.96
CA CYS A 96 -3.02 -6.52 -4.29
C CYS A 96 -3.11 -7.52 -3.15
N GLY A 97 -4.17 -7.44 -2.35
CA GLY A 97 -4.37 -8.26 -1.17
C GLY A 97 -5.35 -9.39 -1.41
N THR A 98 -5.38 -10.37 -0.50
CA THR A 98 -6.31 -11.49 -0.57
C THR A 98 -7.74 -11.03 -0.28
N ASP A 99 -7.90 -10.16 0.73
CA ASP A 99 -9.20 -9.63 1.14
C ASP A 99 -9.51 -8.27 0.51
N ARG A 100 -8.50 -7.39 0.39
CA ARG A 100 -8.66 -5.99 -0.01
C ARG A 100 -7.41 -5.47 -0.72
N ASP A 101 -7.63 -4.57 -1.66
CA ASP A 101 -6.57 -3.89 -2.37
C ASP A 101 -6.36 -2.48 -1.83
N TYR A 102 -5.13 -2.01 -1.95
CA TYR A 102 -4.73 -0.68 -1.52
C TYR A 102 -3.86 -0.02 -2.58
N VAL A 103 -4.04 1.28 -2.73
CA VAL A 103 -3.15 2.15 -3.50
C VAL A 103 -2.55 3.14 -2.52
N LEU A 104 -1.22 3.13 -2.42
CA LEU A 104 -0.46 4.00 -1.54
C LEU A 104 0.18 5.09 -2.40
N GLU A 105 -0.23 6.33 -2.21
CA GLU A 105 0.31 7.51 -2.89
C GLU A 105 1.10 8.36 -1.90
N PRO A 106 2.31 8.83 -2.23
CA PRO A 106 3.07 9.69 -1.33
C PRO A 106 2.29 10.97 -1.04
N VAL A 107 2.21 11.36 0.24
CA VAL A 107 1.55 12.62 0.62
C VAL A 107 2.40 13.78 0.10
N ARG A 108 1.98 14.41 -1.01
CA ARG A 108 2.58 15.66 -1.48
C ARG A 108 2.17 16.79 -0.53
N GLY A 109 2.89 16.97 0.58
CA GLY A 109 2.52 18.00 1.54
C GLY A 109 3.21 18.05 2.91
N GLY A 110 4.31 17.34 3.13
CA GLY A 110 5.14 17.52 4.34
C GLY A 110 6.17 18.63 4.19
N ALA A 111 5.77 19.87 3.86
CA ALA A 111 6.61 21.00 4.26
C ALA A 111 6.43 21.17 5.77
N PRO A 112 7.48 21.31 6.60
CA PRO A 112 7.28 21.68 7.99
C PRO A 112 6.47 22.98 8.01
N ALA A 113 5.32 22.95 8.67
CA ALA A 113 4.49 24.12 8.91
C ALA A 113 5.23 25.11 9.83
N THR A 114 6.20 25.82 9.27
CA THR A 114 6.83 26.99 9.88
C THR A 114 7.04 28.01 8.78
N GLY A 115 6.02 28.81 8.59
CA GLY A 115 6.03 29.93 7.66
C GLY A 115 4.64 30.52 7.58
N LYS A 116 4.34 31.48 8.45
CA LYS A 116 3.18 32.37 8.33
C LYS A 116 3.07 32.87 6.89
N ALA A 117 2.07 32.39 6.15
CA ALA A 117 1.59 33.11 4.98
C ALA A 117 0.50 34.07 5.47
N ASP A 118 0.90 35.33 5.60
CA ASP A 118 0.01 36.49 5.73
C ASP A 118 -1.05 36.44 4.60
N PRO A 119 -2.36 36.60 4.86
CA PRO A 119 -3.33 36.65 3.79
C PRO A 119 -3.09 37.93 2.96
N ALA A 120 -2.45 37.76 1.80
CA ALA A 120 -2.32 38.80 0.80
C ALA A 120 -3.72 39.26 0.36
N LYS A 121 -4.03 40.51 0.73
CA LYS A 121 -5.23 41.27 0.38
C LYS A 121 -5.46 41.21 -1.15
N ALA A 122 -6.54 40.55 -1.57
CA ALA A 122 -6.97 40.57 -2.97
C ALA A 122 -7.30 42.01 -3.41
N PRO A 123 -6.83 42.48 -4.58
CA PRO A 123 -7.24 43.77 -5.12
C PRO A 123 -8.76 43.77 -5.41
N GLN A 124 -9.46 44.78 -4.90
CA GLN A 124 -10.88 44.99 -5.17
C GLN A 124 -11.12 45.27 -6.67
N PRO A 125 -12.25 44.83 -7.25
CA PRO A 125 -12.62 45.17 -8.61
C PRO A 125 -13.02 46.65 -8.69
N THR A 126 -12.25 47.46 -9.42
CA THR A 126 -12.64 48.83 -9.78
C THR A 126 -13.84 48.75 -10.72
N LYS A 127 -15.02 49.08 -10.19
CA LYS A 127 -16.21 49.32 -11.00
C LYS A 127 -16.11 50.68 -11.71
N ALA A 128 -16.55 50.66 -12.96
CA ALA A 128 -17.23 51.74 -13.67
C ALA A 128 -16.37 52.93 -14.14
N GLU A 129 -15.92 52.82 -15.39
CA GLU A 129 -15.80 53.99 -16.27
C GLU A 129 -17.21 54.34 -16.79
N ARG A 130 -17.75 55.48 -16.36
CA ARG A 130 -18.94 56.10 -16.94
C ARG A 130 -18.67 57.60 -17.08
N ARG A 131 -18.53 58.01 -18.35
CA ARG A 131 -18.55 59.38 -18.91
C ARG A 131 -17.35 60.28 -18.66
#